data_AF-A0A926WJ79-F1
#
_entry.id   AF-A0A926WJ79-F1
#
_cell.length_a   1.000
_cell.length_b   1.000
_cell.length_c   1.000
_cell.angle_alpha   90.00
_cell.angle_beta   90.00
_cell.angle_gamma   90.00
#
_symmetry.space_group_name_H-M   'P 1'
#
loop_
_entity.id
_entity.type
_entity.pdbx_description
1 polymer ?
#
loop_
_entity_poly.entity_id
_entity_poly.type
_entity_poly.pdbx_seq_one_letter_code
_entity_poly.pdbx_strand_id
1 'polypeptide(L)'
;MTQQLFVTKKFGTYADTLMMLGLVQLVEYALRETHQKRDIQIVDQGTCYCLQLKQSINLELVAKLNYTDPFPPVKGQKTDVSKIPQEHEYFDVVEVRERRTLFLNYLFQQKGKVEFNEDAPKPPHPSTQNGVILTSMRHDRNHNELWFLGWQIGENYGKFLVALFTAFSQETDDFTQLVNDLFTQATGQKLPETASAVKIYLPTSVQGVNRVKADSNKVDPQKTDWLSLWLIAGGLFQFGISERIKIAERVFDWRVVVLEPQDIQLTKYREVLDKLRQFNPPSGGHGIARFDAELVLKFCQKLLDYHQSQADAETDEFELFKPVNQFVSNFIGTHFGSKGQVYGVKEVFTLGLPGWISPENQQELTEYNQVLSEHLSVITTLSAEEGHSELLAAYRDFITGTNLFNFFRFQVSYADYVVKRLADPKAKFFPRLFSINGLNLMVKNFNHRQNEKELDLRDITEDPGFLRIAKAINSATVYAGKDEHGWDRIYGLAQRLSSQAGSKKDFIIELSSFIASYENENLRIDEELKKKGKTRRIWTNKDDLDRVINLIEEHGSSLVANLLIAYGYAKGWGKSQESNQNDTNDGTDTELDNIAEGETEND
;
A
#
# COMPACT_ATOMS: atom_id res chain seq x y z
N MET A 1 36.50 10.95 -7.99
CA MET A 1 35.97 10.01 -6.98
C MET A 1 34.71 10.63 -6.42
N THR A 2 33.56 9.98 -6.60
CA THR A 2 32.24 10.55 -6.25
C THR A 2 31.55 9.66 -5.23
N GLN A 3 31.17 10.19 -4.07
CA GLN A 3 30.48 9.44 -2.99
C GLN A 3 28.99 9.76 -2.89
N GLN A 4 28.56 10.89 -3.44
CA GLN A 4 27.18 11.35 -3.36
C GLN A 4 26.72 11.86 -4.73
N LEU A 5 25.46 11.60 -5.05
CA LEU A 5 24.78 12.10 -6.24
C LEU A 5 23.45 12.72 -5.82
N PHE A 6 23.10 13.87 -6.40
CA PHE A 6 21.95 14.69 -5.98
C PHE A 6 20.96 14.89 -7.12
N VAL A 7 19.70 14.52 -6.90
CA VAL A 7 18.63 14.66 -7.90
C VAL A 7 17.60 15.66 -7.40
N THR A 8 17.60 16.88 -7.94
CA THR A 8 16.63 17.92 -7.59
C THR A 8 15.20 17.52 -7.99
N LYS A 9 14.23 17.76 -7.11
CA LYS A 9 12.80 17.56 -7.41
C LYS A 9 12.28 18.76 -8.21
N LYS A 10 12.02 18.55 -9.50
CA LYS A 10 11.67 19.59 -10.49
C LYS A 10 10.19 19.56 -10.88
N PHE A 11 9.57 18.39 -10.89
CA PHE A 11 8.25 18.18 -11.51
C PHE A 11 7.10 18.24 -10.52
N GLY A 12 7.34 18.01 -9.23
CA GLY A 12 6.32 17.93 -8.18
C GLY A 12 5.37 16.74 -8.38
N THR A 13 5.83 15.67 -9.02
CA THR A 13 5.05 14.45 -9.32
C THR A 13 5.94 13.22 -9.17
N TYR A 14 5.41 12.02 -9.41
CA TYR A 14 6.21 10.80 -9.40
C TYR A 14 7.42 10.85 -10.35
N ALA A 15 7.41 11.76 -11.34
CA ALA A 15 8.50 11.91 -12.29
C ALA A 15 9.85 12.19 -11.62
N ASP A 16 9.85 12.95 -10.51
CA ASP A 16 11.07 13.23 -9.75
C ASP A 16 11.66 11.95 -9.15
N THR A 17 10.80 11.15 -8.53
CA THR A 17 11.17 9.87 -7.94
C THR A 17 11.63 8.88 -9.02
N LEU A 18 10.93 8.82 -10.17
CA LEU A 18 11.33 7.97 -11.29
C LEU A 18 12.67 8.39 -11.91
N MET A 19 12.93 9.69 -12.05
CA MET A 19 14.21 10.20 -12.54
C MET A 19 15.36 9.76 -11.62
N MET A 20 15.17 9.90 -10.31
CA MET A 20 16.14 9.43 -9.31
C MET A 20 16.34 7.91 -9.40
N LEU A 21 15.27 7.13 -9.49
CA LEU A 21 15.35 5.67 -9.57
C LEU A 21 16.02 5.19 -10.87
N GLY A 22 15.80 5.89 -11.99
CA GLY A 22 16.51 5.66 -13.24
C GLY A 22 18.02 5.90 -13.10
N LEU A 23 18.43 6.97 -12.41
CA LEU A 23 19.85 7.22 -12.12
C LEU A 23 20.43 6.13 -11.21
N VAL A 24 19.74 5.77 -10.12
CA VAL A 24 20.17 4.74 -9.17
C VAL A 24 20.44 3.41 -9.86
N GLN A 25 19.58 3.01 -10.79
CA GLN A 25 19.77 1.78 -11.55
C GLN A 25 21.09 1.77 -12.34
N LEU A 26 21.44 2.90 -12.96
CA LEU A 26 22.68 3.04 -13.73
C LEU A 26 23.91 2.99 -12.83
N VAL A 27 23.81 3.60 -11.64
CA VAL A 27 24.87 3.55 -10.63
C VAL A 27 25.07 2.12 -10.14
N GLU A 28 23.99 1.41 -9.81
CA GLU A 28 24.04 0.01 -9.39
C GLU A 28 24.65 -0.90 -10.48
N TYR A 29 24.24 -0.71 -11.74
CA TYR A 29 24.83 -1.38 -12.89
C TYR A 29 26.33 -1.12 -12.98
N ALA A 30 26.74 0.15 -12.93
CA ALA A 30 28.14 0.52 -13.04
C ALA A 30 28.98 -0.08 -11.92
N LEU A 31 28.51 -0.05 -10.67
CA LEU A 31 29.18 -0.67 -9.53
C LEU A 31 29.26 -2.20 -9.70
N ARG A 32 28.21 -2.84 -10.21
CA ARG A 32 28.18 -4.29 -10.47
C ARG A 32 29.22 -4.71 -11.50
N GLU A 33 29.21 -4.09 -12.67
CA GLU A 33 30.08 -4.47 -13.80
C GLU A 33 31.56 -4.12 -13.56
N THR A 34 31.82 -3.14 -12.70
CA THR A 34 33.19 -2.78 -12.31
C THR A 34 33.65 -3.51 -11.04
N HIS A 35 32.86 -4.44 -10.51
CA HIS A 35 33.12 -5.19 -9.28
C HIS A 35 33.41 -4.30 -8.05
N GLN A 36 32.75 -3.15 -7.99
CA GLN A 36 32.79 -2.23 -6.85
C GLN A 36 31.68 -2.55 -5.83
N LYS A 37 31.79 -1.99 -4.63
CA LYS A 37 30.82 -2.18 -3.55
C LYS A 37 29.46 -1.56 -3.92
N ARG A 38 28.37 -2.32 -3.76
CA ARG A 38 27.02 -1.97 -4.27
C ARG A 38 26.10 -1.33 -3.23
N ASP A 39 26.61 -1.05 -2.03
CA ASP A 39 25.82 -0.47 -0.95
C ASP A 39 25.48 0.99 -1.31
N ILE A 40 24.22 1.22 -1.70
CA ILE A 40 23.65 2.52 -2.05
C ILE A 40 22.52 2.82 -1.06
N GLN A 41 22.65 3.91 -0.31
CA GLN A 41 21.56 4.48 0.48
C GLN A 41 20.85 5.55 -0.33
N ILE A 42 19.51 5.55 -0.30
CA ILE A 42 18.69 6.58 -0.92
C ILE A 42 18.07 7.42 0.20
N VAL A 43 18.35 8.72 0.19
CA VAL A 43 17.88 9.65 1.23
C VAL A 43 17.09 10.79 0.59
N ASP A 44 15.90 11.06 1.09
CA ASP A 44 15.14 12.26 0.76
C ASP A 44 15.57 13.44 1.66
N GLN A 45 16.10 14.50 1.04
CA GLN A 45 16.53 15.72 1.71
C GLN A 45 15.52 16.87 1.54
N GLY A 46 14.29 16.55 1.15
CA GLY A 46 13.21 17.52 0.94
C GLY A 46 13.16 18.01 -0.50
N THR A 47 14.06 18.92 -0.88
CA THR A 47 14.12 19.52 -2.23
C THR A 47 14.88 18.67 -3.25
N CYS A 48 15.67 17.70 -2.80
CA CYS A 48 16.41 16.78 -3.64
C CYS A 48 16.47 15.38 -2.99
N TYR A 49 16.74 14.37 -3.81
CA TYR A 49 17.17 13.05 -3.36
C TYR A 49 18.70 12.97 -3.37
N CYS A 50 19.29 12.32 -2.37
CA CYS A 50 20.72 12.05 -2.26
C CYS A 50 20.97 10.54 -2.33
N LEU A 51 21.83 10.13 -3.27
CA LEU A 51 22.33 8.75 -3.37
C LEU A 51 23.68 8.70 -2.68
N GLN A 52 23.76 8.01 -1.55
CA GLN A 52 25.01 7.88 -0.79
C GLN A 52 25.66 6.53 -1.08
N LEU A 53 26.85 6.57 -1.64
CA LEU A 53 27.65 5.39 -1.95
C LEU A 53 28.58 5.11 -0.78
N LYS A 54 28.61 3.86 -0.30
CA LYS A 54 29.52 3.47 0.78
C LYS A 54 31.00 3.64 0.42
N GLN A 55 31.32 3.57 -0.86
CA GLN A 55 32.65 3.85 -1.41
C GLN A 55 32.50 4.72 -2.65
N SER A 56 33.50 5.56 -2.88
CA SER A 56 33.53 6.41 -4.07
C SER A 56 33.51 5.57 -5.34
N ILE A 57 32.66 5.92 -6.30
CA ILE A 57 32.68 5.27 -7.61
C ILE A 57 33.97 5.63 -8.37
N ASN A 58 34.65 4.61 -8.89
CA ASN A 58 35.81 4.74 -9.75
C ASN A 58 35.36 5.00 -11.20
N LEU A 59 35.38 6.27 -11.60
CA LEU A 59 34.95 6.73 -12.93
C LEU A 59 35.87 6.23 -14.07
N GLU A 60 37.13 5.89 -13.80
CA GLU A 60 38.04 5.36 -14.84
C GLU A 60 37.64 3.95 -15.28
N LEU A 61 37.10 3.15 -14.35
CA LEU A 61 36.53 1.84 -14.68
C LEU A 61 35.19 1.99 -15.39
N VAL A 62 34.34 2.92 -14.93
CA VAL A 62 33.04 3.23 -15.56
C VAL A 62 33.21 3.67 -17.02
N ALA A 63 34.24 4.45 -17.32
CA ALA A 63 34.55 4.91 -18.68
C ALA A 63 34.73 3.78 -19.70
N LYS A 64 35.05 2.56 -19.24
CA LYS A 64 35.31 1.37 -20.06
C LYS A 64 34.10 0.45 -20.20
N LEU A 65 32.96 0.79 -19.59
CA LEU A 65 31.77 -0.04 -19.65
C LEU A 65 31.14 -0.01 -21.05
N ASN A 66 30.69 -1.20 -21.47
CA ASN A 66 29.90 -1.37 -22.68
C ASN A 66 28.45 -0.94 -22.44
N TYR A 67 27.73 -0.72 -23.52
CA TYR A 67 26.31 -0.41 -23.48
C TYR A 67 25.49 -1.50 -22.75
N THR A 68 24.51 -1.05 -21.99
CA THR A 68 23.44 -1.89 -21.43
C THR A 68 22.10 -1.19 -21.57
N ASP A 69 21.03 -1.97 -21.57
CA ASP A 69 19.67 -1.43 -21.56
C ASP A 69 19.23 -1.08 -20.15
N PRO A 70 19.09 0.22 -19.82
CA PRO A 70 18.41 0.57 -18.57
C PRO A 70 16.94 0.13 -18.58
N PHE A 71 16.32 0.14 -19.75
CA PHE A 71 14.99 -0.40 -19.98
C PHE A 71 14.93 -0.98 -21.39
N PRO A 72 14.33 -2.16 -21.57
CA PRO A 72 14.21 -2.79 -22.88
C PRO A 72 13.15 -2.07 -23.73
N PRO A 73 13.27 -2.07 -25.08
CA PRO A 73 12.16 -1.66 -25.92
C PRO A 73 10.98 -2.61 -25.70
N VAL A 74 9.76 -2.08 -25.72
CA VAL A 74 8.53 -2.85 -25.50
C VAL A 74 7.88 -3.20 -26.84
N LYS A 75 7.28 -4.39 -26.92
CA LYS A 75 6.52 -4.84 -28.10
C LYS A 75 5.14 -5.33 -27.69
N GLY A 76 4.11 -4.63 -28.13
CA GLY A 76 2.73 -5.12 -28.15
C GLY A 76 2.34 -5.64 -29.54
N GLN A 77 1.08 -6.06 -29.69
CA GLN A 77 0.56 -6.64 -30.93
C GLN A 77 0.70 -5.73 -32.18
N LYS A 78 0.61 -4.41 -31.98
CA LYS A 78 0.63 -3.41 -33.07
C LYS A 78 1.85 -2.49 -33.01
N THR A 79 2.84 -2.83 -32.19
CA THR A 79 4.03 -1.99 -32.03
C THR A 79 4.94 -2.13 -33.25
N ASP A 80 5.35 -1.00 -33.81
CA ASP A 80 6.35 -0.96 -34.86
C ASP A 80 7.75 -1.20 -34.27
N VAL A 81 8.37 -2.31 -34.67
CA VAL A 81 9.71 -2.72 -34.24
C VAL A 81 10.77 -2.51 -35.31
N SER A 82 10.43 -1.88 -36.45
CA SER A 82 11.35 -1.71 -37.58
C SER A 82 12.62 -0.92 -37.27
N LYS A 83 12.59 -0.07 -36.23
CA LYS A 83 13.73 0.71 -35.74
C LYS A 83 14.58 -0.01 -34.70
N ILE A 84 14.09 -1.15 -34.18
CA ILE A 84 14.84 -1.96 -33.21
C ILE A 84 15.78 -2.87 -34.02
N PRO A 85 17.09 -2.86 -33.74
CA PRO A 85 18.04 -3.78 -34.37
C PRO A 85 17.61 -5.24 -34.23
N GLN A 86 17.78 -6.06 -35.27
CA GLN A 86 17.24 -7.42 -35.31
C GLN A 86 17.85 -8.34 -34.25
N GLU A 87 19.12 -8.10 -33.92
CA GLU A 87 19.88 -8.80 -32.90
C GLU A 87 19.48 -8.43 -31.46
N HIS A 88 18.63 -7.41 -31.29
CA HIS A 88 18.24 -6.92 -29.97
C HIS A 88 16.94 -7.54 -29.47
N GLU A 89 16.95 -8.03 -28.23
CA GLU A 89 15.74 -8.54 -27.57
C GLU A 89 14.79 -7.39 -27.19
N TYR A 90 13.49 -7.67 -27.19
CA TYR A 90 12.45 -6.75 -26.75
C TYR A 90 11.62 -7.39 -25.63
N PHE A 91 11.02 -6.54 -24.80
CA PHE A 91 10.05 -6.98 -23.82
C PHE A 91 8.70 -7.25 -24.49
N ASP A 92 8.44 -8.52 -24.82
CA ASP A 92 7.19 -8.94 -25.43
C ASP A 92 6.05 -8.87 -24.41
N VAL A 93 5.25 -7.82 -24.53
CA VAL A 93 4.17 -7.49 -23.60
C VAL A 93 3.03 -8.51 -23.70
N VAL A 94 2.84 -9.15 -24.86
CA VAL A 94 1.79 -10.15 -25.05
C VAL A 94 2.15 -11.40 -24.26
N GLU A 95 3.37 -11.89 -24.46
CA GLU A 95 3.85 -13.11 -23.80
C GLU A 95 3.91 -12.95 -22.26
N VAL A 96 4.50 -11.86 -21.76
CA VAL A 96 4.63 -11.64 -20.32
C VAL A 96 3.28 -11.38 -19.64
N ARG A 97 2.28 -10.86 -20.37
CA ARG A 97 0.90 -10.73 -19.88
C ARG A 97 0.25 -12.11 -19.72
N GLU A 98 0.39 -12.99 -20.70
CA GLU A 98 -0.13 -14.36 -20.64
C GLU A 98 0.47 -15.13 -19.48
N ARG A 99 1.80 -15.06 -19.29
CA ARG A 99 2.48 -15.66 -18.13
C ARG A 99 1.93 -15.15 -16.79
N ARG A 100 1.68 -13.83 -16.67
CA ARG A 100 1.05 -13.25 -15.47
C ARG A 100 -0.35 -13.79 -15.24
N THR A 101 -1.18 -13.88 -16.29
CA THR A 101 -2.54 -14.42 -16.18
C THR A 101 -2.51 -15.87 -15.69
N LEU A 102 -1.65 -16.71 -16.27
CA LEU A 102 -1.47 -18.10 -15.85
C LEU A 102 -1.04 -18.20 -14.39
N PHE A 103 -0.07 -17.38 -13.97
CA PHE A 103 0.42 -17.37 -12.60
C PHE A 103 -0.66 -16.92 -11.59
N LEU A 104 -1.41 -15.86 -11.89
CA LEU A 104 -2.49 -15.37 -11.02
C LEU A 104 -3.63 -16.39 -10.91
N ASN A 105 -3.97 -17.07 -12.00
CA ASN A 105 -4.97 -18.15 -11.98
C ASN A 105 -4.49 -19.34 -11.13
N TYR A 106 -3.21 -19.69 -11.22
CA TYR A 106 -2.61 -20.72 -10.37
C TYR A 106 -2.66 -20.33 -8.88
N LEU A 107 -2.26 -19.09 -8.53
CA LEU A 107 -2.37 -18.61 -7.15
C LEU A 107 -3.81 -18.63 -6.64
N PHE A 108 -4.76 -18.26 -7.48
CA PHE A 108 -6.18 -18.33 -7.13
C PHE A 108 -6.61 -19.78 -6.80
N GLN A 109 -6.22 -20.75 -7.62
CA GLN A 109 -6.51 -22.18 -7.39
C GLN A 109 -5.85 -22.71 -6.11
N GLN A 110 -4.64 -22.23 -5.78
CA GLN A 110 -3.91 -22.61 -4.56
C GLN A 110 -4.29 -21.79 -3.32
N LYS A 111 -5.39 -21.02 -3.37
CA LYS A 111 -5.84 -20.13 -2.29
C LYS A 111 -4.74 -19.16 -1.81
N GLY A 112 -3.91 -18.70 -2.74
CA GLY A 112 -2.81 -17.75 -2.49
C GLY A 112 -1.54 -18.37 -1.90
N LYS A 113 -1.46 -19.69 -1.71
CA LYS A 113 -0.22 -20.35 -1.29
C LYS A 113 0.70 -20.55 -2.49
N VAL A 114 1.98 -20.23 -2.31
CA VAL A 114 3.00 -20.46 -3.33
C VAL A 114 3.68 -21.80 -3.03
N GLU A 115 3.14 -22.89 -3.57
CA GLU A 115 3.79 -24.21 -3.53
C GLU A 115 4.54 -24.44 -4.83
N PHE A 116 5.86 -24.22 -4.83
CA PHE A 116 6.66 -24.45 -6.03
C PHE A 116 6.86 -25.95 -6.25
N ASN A 117 6.08 -26.53 -7.16
CA ASN A 117 6.36 -27.82 -7.80
C ASN A 117 6.97 -27.59 -9.20
N GLU A 118 7.52 -28.62 -9.83
CA GLU A 118 8.13 -28.51 -11.17
C GLU A 118 7.14 -28.00 -12.24
N ASP A 119 5.84 -28.25 -12.04
CA ASP A 119 4.75 -27.84 -12.92
C ASP A 119 4.20 -26.43 -12.63
N ALA A 120 4.67 -25.74 -11.58
CA ALA A 120 4.15 -24.44 -11.20
C ALA A 120 4.54 -23.37 -12.25
N PRO A 121 3.61 -22.52 -12.69
CA PRO A 121 3.94 -21.42 -13.57
C PRO A 121 4.96 -20.50 -12.89
N LYS A 122 5.95 -20.04 -13.64
CA LYS A 122 6.96 -19.11 -13.12
C LYS A 122 6.29 -17.77 -12.76
N PRO A 123 6.70 -17.13 -11.66
CA PRO A 123 6.26 -15.78 -11.33
C PRO A 123 6.51 -14.81 -12.49
N PRO A 124 5.61 -13.84 -12.72
CA PRO A 124 5.79 -12.86 -13.78
C PRO A 124 6.99 -11.95 -13.51
N HIS A 125 7.48 -11.30 -14.56
CA HIS A 125 8.49 -10.25 -14.39
C HIS A 125 7.88 -9.05 -13.63
N PRO A 126 8.59 -8.42 -12.68
CA PRO A 126 8.04 -7.30 -11.89
C PRO A 126 7.53 -6.14 -12.76
N SER A 127 8.19 -5.90 -13.90
CA SER A 127 7.83 -4.86 -14.87
C SER A 127 6.70 -5.21 -15.84
N THR A 128 6.07 -6.39 -15.74
CA THR A 128 5.04 -6.83 -16.70
C THR A 128 3.97 -5.76 -16.92
N GLN A 129 3.37 -5.23 -15.85
CA GLN A 129 2.33 -4.22 -16.01
C GLN A 129 2.84 -2.86 -16.48
N ASN A 130 4.12 -2.53 -16.24
CA ASN A 130 4.73 -1.30 -16.75
C ASN A 130 4.88 -1.35 -18.29
N GLY A 131 5.18 -2.52 -18.85
CA GLY A 131 5.12 -2.73 -20.32
C GLY A 131 3.68 -2.71 -20.86
N VAL A 132 2.73 -3.31 -20.13
CA VAL A 132 1.31 -3.34 -20.52
C VAL A 132 0.71 -1.93 -20.58
N ILE A 133 0.99 -1.07 -19.60
CA ILE A 133 0.44 0.29 -19.62
C ILE A 133 1.00 1.10 -20.80
N LEU A 134 2.30 0.98 -21.10
CA LEU A 134 2.95 1.67 -22.23
C LEU A 134 2.28 1.33 -23.56
N THR A 135 2.02 0.05 -23.83
CA THR A 135 1.33 -0.39 -25.05
C THR A 135 -0.16 0.00 -25.04
N SER A 136 -0.85 -0.15 -23.90
CA SER A 136 -2.28 0.16 -23.81
C SER A 136 -2.61 1.65 -23.98
N MET A 137 -1.68 2.53 -23.58
CA MET A 137 -1.81 3.98 -23.75
C MET A 137 -1.18 4.49 -25.06
N ARG A 138 -0.64 3.59 -25.91
CA ARG A 138 0.08 3.90 -27.14
C ARG A 138 1.29 4.83 -26.91
N HIS A 139 2.02 4.57 -25.83
CA HIS A 139 3.26 5.25 -25.45
C HIS A 139 4.49 4.37 -25.68
N ASP A 140 4.30 3.15 -26.18
CA ASP A 140 5.35 2.24 -26.66
C ASP A 140 6.26 2.87 -27.70
N ARG A 141 5.72 3.62 -28.68
CA ARG A 141 6.54 4.34 -29.66
C ARG A 141 7.48 5.35 -29.00
N ASN A 142 6.97 6.12 -28.03
CA ASN A 142 7.75 7.13 -27.32
C ASN A 142 8.81 6.47 -26.43
N HIS A 143 8.46 5.38 -25.74
CA HIS A 143 9.38 4.59 -24.95
C HIS A 143 10.53 4.01 -25.79
N ASN A 144 10.19 3.37 -26.92
CA ASN A 144 11.17 2.75 -27.80
C ASN A 144 12.05 3.80 -28.50
N GLU A 145 11.53 5.00 -28.78
CA GLU A 145 12.34 6.11 -29.29
C GLU A 145 13.36 6.62 -28.25
N LEU A 146 12.96 6.74 -26.97
CA LEU A 146 13.89 7.08 -25.89
C LEU A 146 15.00 6.04 -25.78
N TRP A 147 14.63 4.76 -25.80
CA TRP A 147 15.57 3.64 -25.79
C TRP A 147 16.54 3.72 -26.98
N PHE A 148 16.01 3.85 -28.20
CA PHE A 148 16.81 3.86 -29.43
C PHE A 148 17.85 4.99 -29.44
N LEU A 149 17.45 6.19 -29.01
CA LEU A 149 18.36 7.33 -28.87
C LEU A 149 19.49 7.06 -27.85
N GLY A 150 19.19 6.33 -26.77
CA GLY A 150 20.20 5.87 -25.81
C GLY A 150 21.14 4.81 -26.40
N TRP A 151 20.57 3.85 -27.13
CA TRP A 151 21.32 2.80 -27.81
C TRP A 151 22.32 3.35 -28.84
N GLN A 152 21.98 4.44 -29.55
CA GLN A 152 22.88 5.12 -30.48
C GLN A 152 24.14 5.71 -29.82
N ILE A 153 24.13 5.91 -28.50
CA ILE A 153 25.30 6.38 -27.73
C ILE A 153 26.23 5.21 -27.36
N GLY A 154 25.89 3.97 -27.74
CA GLY A 154 26.49 2.74 -27.25
C GLY A 154 28.02 2.68 -27.28
N GLU A 155 28.66 3.17 -28.35
CA GLU A 155 30.13 3.21 -28.46
C GLU A 155 30.81 4.08 -27.40
N ASN A 156 30.10 5.11 -26.92
CA ASN A 156 30.58 6.06 -25.91
C ASN A 156 29.82 5.92 -24.58
N TYR A 157 29.15 4.79 -24.35
CA TYR A 157 28.25 4.62 -23.20
C TYR A 157 28.97 4.80 -21.85
N GLY A 158 30.14 4.18 -21.65
CA GLY A 158 30.92 4.38 -20.43
C GLY A 158 31.29 5.85 -20.17
N LYS A 159 31.64 6.61 -21.22
CA LYS A 159 31.93 8.05 -21.11
C LYS A 159 30.66 8.86 -20.80
N PHE A 160 29.52 8.46 -21.36
CA PHE A 160 28.23 9.05 -21.01
C PHE A 160 27.90 8.84 -19.53
N LEU A 161 28.09 7.63 -18.99
CA LEU A 161 27.90 7.38 -17.55
C LEU A 161 28.84 8.23 -16.68
N VAL A 162 30.10 8.42 -17.10
CA VAL A 162 31.02 9.31 -16.39
C VAL A 162 30.53 10.76 -16.39
N ALA A 163 30.09 11.29 -17.53
CA ALA A 163 29.51 12.62 -17.62
C ALA A 163 28.26 12.75 -16.73
N LEU A 164 27.39 11.74 -16.75
CA LEU A 164 26.19 11.65 -15.93
C LEU A 164 26.52 11.72 -14.43
N PHE A 165 27.36 10.81 -13.93
CA PHE A 165 27.70 10.75 -12.51
C PHE A 165 28.49 11.98 -12.04
N THR A 166 29.29 12.59 -12.91
CA THR A 166 30.02 13.82 -12.59
C THR A 166 29.08 15.03 -12.50
N ALA A 167 28.08 15.12 -13.37
CA ALA A 167 27.10 16.18 -13.30
C ALA A 167 26.22 16.04 -12.05
N PHE A 168 25.69 14.85 -11.78
CA PHE A 168 24.87 14.58 -10.60
C PHE A 168 25.64 14.66 -9.27
N SER A 169 26.98 14.67 -9.29
CA SER A 169 27.78 14.94 -8.09
C SER A 169 27.91 16.43 -7.76
N GLN A 170 27.55 17.30 -8.70
CA GLN A 170 27.50 18.74 -8.52
C GLN A 170 26.04 19.07 -8.25
N GLU A 171 25.73 19.67 -7.11
CA GLU A 171 24.37 20.06 -6.76
C GLU A 171 23.92 21.18 -7.71
N THR A 172 23.36 20.82 -8.87
CA THR A 172 23.02 21.73 -9.97
C THR A 172 21.64 21.43 -10.54
N ASP A 173 20.87 22.49 -10.77
CA ASP A 173 19.52 22.40 -11.35
C ASP A 173 19.53 22.16 -12.88
N ASP A 174 20.65 22.47 -13.55
CA ASP A 174 20.83 22.26 -15.00
C ASP A 174 21.82 21.12 -15.28
N PHE A 175 21.57 19.97 -14.65
CA PHE A 175 22.38 18.77 -14.86
C PHE A 175 22.37 18.35 -16.35
N THR A 176 21.26 18.58 -17.06
CA THR A 176 21.13 18.23 -18.48
C THR A 176 22.16 18.89 -19.37
N GLN A 177 22.35 20.19 -19.20
CA GLN A 177 23.34 20.94 -19.95
C GLN A 177 24.76 20.49 -19.56
N LEU A 178 25.02 20.32 -18.26
CA LEU A 178 26.32 19.90 -17.76
C LEU A 178 26.71 18.50 -18.26
N VAL A 179 25.79 17.53 -18.27
CA VAL A 179 26.05 16.19 -18.82
C VAL A 179 26.39 16.28 -20.31
N ASN A 180 25.64 17.07 -21.08
CA ASN A 180 25.89 17.23 -22.50
C ASN A 180 27.24 17.90 -22.78
N ASP A 181 27.63 18.92 -22.00
CA ASP A 181 28.91 19.60 -22.15
C ASP A 181 30.09 18.68 -21.82
N LEU A 182 30.00 17.95 -20.70
CA LEU A 182 31.02 16.95 -20.31
C LEU A 182 31.14 15.81 -21.32
N PHE A 183 30.01 15.31 -21.83
CA PHE A 183 29.99 14.25 -22.84
C PHE A 183 30.59 14.74 -24.17
N THR A 184 30.22 15.94 -24.60
CA THR A 184 30.75 16.57 -25.82
C THR A 184 32.26 16.79 -25.71
N GLN A 185 32.74 17.25 -24.55
CA GLN A 185 34.17 17.41 -24.29
C GLN A 185 34.94 16.08 -24.40
N ALA A 186 34.35 14.97 -23.94
CA ALA A 186 35.00 13.66 -23.91
C ALA A 186 34.93 12.87 -25.24
N THR A 187 33.99 13.20 -26.12
CA THR A 187 33.67 12.39 -27.32
C THR A 187 33.63 13.18 -28.62
N GLY A 188 33.46 14.51 -28.57
CA GLY A 188 33.14 15.35 -29.72
C GLY A 188 31.70 15.19 -30.24
N GLN A 189 30.87 14.36 -29.60
CA GLN A 189 29.48 14.10 -29.98
C GLN A 189 28.52 14.78 -29.00
N LYS A 190 27.38 15.26 -29.50
CA LYS A 190 26.31 15.81 -28.65
C LYS A 190 25.30 14.73 -28.28
N LEU A 191 24.70 14.87 -27.10
CA LEU A 191 23.56 14.06 -26.71
C LEU A 191 22.29 14.51 -27.46
N PRO A 192 21.29 13.64 -27.59
CA PRO A 192 19.96 14.04 -28.03
C PRO A 192 19.43 15.17 -27.14
N GLU A 193 18.99 16.27 -27.74
CA GLU A 193 18.55 17.45 -26.98
C GLU A 193 17.14 17.26 -26.42
N THR A 194 16.19 16.81 -27.25
CA THR A 194 14.78 16.75 -26.87
C THR A 194 14.11 15.46 -27.31
N ALA A 195 13.10 15.06 -26.54
CA ALA A 195 12.20 13.95 -26.88
C ALA A 195 10.74 14.30 -26.52
N SER A 196 9.81 13.49 -27.03
CA SER A 196 8.36 13.71 -26.85
C SER A 196 7.93 13.39 -25.42
N ALA A 197 7.48 14.41 -24.68
CA ALA A 197 6.93 14.27 -23.33
C ALA A 197 5.50 13.69 -23.39
N VAL A 198 5.33 12.49 -22.82
CA VAL A 198 4.03 11.84 -22.69
C VAL A 198 3.54 11.89 -21.24
N LYS A 199 2.22 11.88 -21.08
CA LYS A 199 1.53 11.97 -19.78
C LYS A 199 1.93 10.89 -18.77
N ILE A 200 2.38 9.72 -19.23
CA ILE A 200 2.86 8.67 -18.32
C ILE A 200 4.22 8.99 -17.73
N TYR A 201 5.04 9.84 -18.36
CA TYR A 201 6.31 10.30 -17.79
C TYR A 201 6.14 11.63 -17.06
N LEU A 202 5.32 12.54 -17.60
CA LEU A 202 5.09 13.87 -17.04
C LEU A 202 3.57 14.14 -16.98
N PRO A 203 2.87 13.69 -15.91
CA PRO A 203 1.41 13.72 -15.82
C PRO A 203 0.82 15.13 -15.72
N THR A 204 1.58 16.10 -15.21
CA THR A 204 1.19 17.53 -15.14
C THR A 204 1.52 18.30 -16.42
N SER A 205 2.30 17.70 -17.34
CA SER A 205 2.70 18.32 -18.61
C SER A 205 1.72 18.01 -19.74
N VAL A 206 0.43 17.82 -19.45
CA VAL A 206 -0.57 17.47 -20.47
C VAL A 206 -1.30 18.72 -20.97
N GLN A 207 -1.26 18.87 -22.30
CA GLN A 207 -2.01 19.78 -23.18
C GLN A 207 -3.13 20.60 -22.53
N GLY A 208 -2.93 21.94 -22.53
CA GLY A 208 -3.96 22.93 -22.22
C GLY A 208 -3.82 23.62 -20.86
N VAL A 209 -3.06 23.08 -19.91
CA VAL A 209 -2.99 23.63 -18.53
C VAL A 209 -1.95 24.74 -18.37
N ASN A 210 -0.86 24.73 -19.15
CA ASN A 210 0.20 25.76 -19.11
C ASN A 210 0.17 26.75 -20.30
N ARG A 211 -0.94 26.85 -21.05
CA ARG A 211 -1.16 27.99 -21.94
C ARG A 211 -2.14 28.94 -21.27
N VAL A 212 -1.68 30.14 -20.94
CA VAL A 212 -2.46 31.23 -20.29
C VAL A 212 -3.73 31.59 -21.09
N LYS A 213 -3.84 31.16 -22.36
CA LYS A 213 -5.06 31.26 -23.17
C LYS A 213 -5.20 30.09 -24.13
N ALA A 214 -6.44 29.64 -24.35
CA ALA A 214 -6.82 28.78 -25.46
C ALA A 214 -6.79 29.60 -26.76
N ASP A 215 -5.62 29.70 -27.40
CA ASP A 215 -5.40 30.54 -28.58
C ASP A 215 -5.30 29.76 -29.91
N SER A 216 -5.28 28.43 -29.89
CA SER A 216 -5.23 27.62 -31.11
C SER A 216 -5.63 26.16 -30.89
N ASN A 217 -6.18 25.52 -31.94
CA ASN A 217 -6.43 24.07 -32.02
C ASN A 217 -5.18 23.26 -32.43
N LYS A 218 -3.98 23.84 -32.31
CA LYS A 218 -2.73 23.13 -32.66
C LYS A 218 -2.27 22.25 -31.50
N VAL A 219 -2.31 20.95 -31.75
CA VAL A 219 -1.86 19.90 -30.84
C VAL A 219 -0.40 19.59 -31.14
N ASP A 220 0.51 20.50 -30.78
CA ASP A 220 1.95 20.24 -30.93
C ASP A 220 2.40 19.22 -29.86
N PRO A 221 3.23 18.22 -30.21
CA PRO A 221 3.84 17.34 -29.21
C PRO A 221 4.68 18.18 -28.26
N GLN A 222 4.37 18.15 -26.96
CA GLN A 222 5.20 18.81 -25.96
C GLN A 222 6.54 18.07 -25.94
N LYS A 223 7.63 18.78 -26.26
CA LYS A 223 8.98 18.26 -26.15
C LYS A 223 9.60 18.73 -24.86
N THR A 224 10.43 17.89 -24.27
CA THR A 224 11.27 18.22 -23.12
C THR A 224 12.64 17.57 -23.30
N ASP A 225 13.54 17.78 -22.35
CA ASP A 225 14.89 17.23 -22.43
C ASP A 225 14.87 15.69 -22.49
N TRP A 226 15.66 15.14 -23.41
CA TRP A 226 15.70 13.69 -23.61
C TRP A 226 16.22 12.96 -22.37
N LEU A 227 17.23 13.52 -21.70
CA LEU A 227 17.91 12.85 -20.59
C LEU A 227 16.97 12.64 -19.39
N SER A 228 16.19 13.63 -18.98
CA SER A 228 15.19 13.43 -17.91
C SER A 228 14.16 12.38 -18.32
N LEU A 229 13.62 12.44 -19.54
CA LEU A 229 12.66 11.44 -20.01
C LEU A 229 13.27 10.03 -20.07
N TRP A 230 14.52 9.90 -20.45
CA TRP A 230 15.24 8.63 -20.52
C TRP A 230 15.43 8.03 -19.11
N LEU A 231 15.83 8.83 -18.13
CA LEU A 231 15.90 8.41 -16.73
C LEU A 231 14.53 8.05 -16.16
N ILE A 232 13.50 8.89 -16.41
CA ILE A 232 12.12 8.63 -15.98
C ILE A 232 11.58 7.33 -16.60
N ALA A 233 11.87 7.06 -17.87
CA ALA A 233 11.45 5.82 -18.54
C ALA A 233 12.10 4.58 -17.91
N GLY A 234 13.39 4.64 -17.58
CA GLY A 234 14.10 3.59 -16.84
C GLY A 234 13.50 3.37 -15.45
N GLY A 235 13.31 4.46 -14.71
CA GLY A 235 12.65 4.44 -13.41
C GLY A 235 11.25 3.82 -13.48
N LEU A 236 10.41 4.24 -14.43
CA LEU A 236 9.04 3.74 -14.57
C LEU A 236 9.06 2.25 -14.84
N PHE A 237 9.86 1.82 -15.81
CA PHE A 237 9.88 0.44 -16.25
C PHE A 237 10.33 -0.48 -15.12
N GLN A 238 11.39 -0.10 -14.41
CA GLN A 238 11.97 -0.94 -13.36
C GLN A 238 11.28 -0.83 -12.02
N PHE A 239 10.71 0.31 -11.64
CA PHE A 239 10.23 0.56 -10.27
C PHE A 239 8.79 1.06 -10.17
N GLY A 240 8.11 1.30 -11.29
CA GLY A 240 6.69 1.62 -11.28
C GLY A 240 5.82 0.45 -10.80
N ILE A 241 4.71 0.77 -10.16
CA ILE A 241 3.56 -0.12 -9.93
C ILE A 241 2.43 0.41 -10.82
N SER A 242 2.19 -0.27 -11.94
CA SER A 242 1.08 0.05 -12.83
C SER A 242 0.03 -1.04 -12.70
N GLU A 243 -1.23 -0.70 -12.46
CA GLU A 243 -2.31 -1.70 -12.39
C GLU A 243 -3.61 -1.18 -13.00
N ARG A 244 -4.38 -2.11 -13.57
CA ARG A 244 -5.73 -1.87 -14.08
C ARG A 244 -6.71 -1.77 -12.93
N ILE A 245 -7.56 -0.75 -12.91
CA ILE A 245 -8.60 -0.58 -11.89
C ILE A 245 -9.98 -0.65 -12.54
N LYS A 246 -10.82 -1.57 -12.08
CA LYS A 246 -12.23 -1.66 -12.48
C LYS A 246 -12.99 -0.48 -11.86
N ILE A 247 -13.67 0.29 -12.70
CA ILE A 247 -14.49 1.44 -12.30
C ILE A 247 -15.98 1.15 -12.49
N ALA A 248 -16.31 0.37 -13.52
CA ALA A 248 -17.64 -0.15 -13.77
C ALA A 248 -17.53 -1.48 -14.54
N GLU A 249 -18.67 -2.12 -14.81
CA GLU A 249 -18.73 -3.31 -15.66
C GLU A 249 -18.00 -3.05 -17.00
N ARG A 250 -16.95 -3.84 -17.27
CA ARG A 250 -16.09 -3.74 -18.47
C ARG A 250 -15.40 -2.39 -18.69
N VAL A 251 -15.33 -1.54 -17.67
CA VAL A 251 -14.62 -0.25 -17.74
C VAL A 251 -13.45 -0.25 -16.77
N PHE A 252 -12.25 -0.17 -17.34
CA PHE A 252 -11.00 -0.18 -16.60
C PHE A 252 -10.18 1.08 -16.83
N ASP A 253 -9.77 1.68 -15.73
CA ASP A 253 -8.79 2.75 -15.68
C ASP A 253 -7.40 2.19 -15.37
N TRP A 254 -6.39 3.05 -15.36
CA TRP A 254 -5.05 2.73 -14.90
C TRP A 254 -4.69 3.54 -13.65
N ARG A 255 -3.92 2.92 -12.77
CA ARG A 255 -3.27 3.59 -11.65
C ARG A 255 -1.78 3.29 -11.72
N VAL A 256 -0.98 4.36 -11.78
CA VAL A 256 0.49 4.28 -11.79
C VAL A 256 0.97 4.89 -10.49
N VAL A 257 1.78 4.15 -9.76
CA VAL A 257 2.26 4.54 -8.43
C VAL A 257 3.74 4.23 -8.31
N VAL A 258 4.46 5.06 -7.58
CA VAL A 258 5.89 4.94 -7.30
C VAL A 258 6.09 5.10 -5.79
N LEU A 259 6.96 4.28 -5.23
CA LEU A 259 7.32 4.31 -3.82
C LEU A 259 8.35 5.44 -3.60
N GLU A 260 8.03 6.45 -2.80
CA GLU A 260 8.96 7.54 -2.49
C GLU A 260 9.87 7.13 -1.33
N PRO A 261 11.19 7.00 -1.56
CA PRO A 261 12.11 6.66 -0.47
C PRO A 261 12.25 7.82 0.51
N GLN A 262 12.47 7.51 1.78
CA GLN A 262 12.82 8.49 2.81
C GLN A 262 14.27 8.31 3.24
N ASP A 263 14.61 7.13 3.76
CA ASP A 263 15.96 6.72 4.13
C ASP A 263 16.04 5.19 4.04
N ILE A 264 16.47 4.66 2.90
CA ILE A 264 16.40 3.22 2.61
C ILE A 264 17.55 2.75 1.72
N GLN A 265 18.09 1.57 2.03
CA GLN A 265 19.04 0.89 1.16
C GLN A 265 18.35 0.43 -0.14
N LEU A 266 19.02 0.62 -1.27
CA LEU A 266 18.48 0.23 -2.59
C LEU A 266 18.11 -1.26 -2.65
N THR A 267 18.93 -2.14 -2.05
CA THR A 267 18.67 -3.60 -2.00
C THR A 267 17.34 -3.90 -1.34
N LYS A 268 17.10 -3.33 -0.16
CA LYS A 268 15.84 -3.42 0.59
C LYS A 268 14.67 -2.84 -0.21
N TYR A 269 14.83 -1.63 -0.78
CA TYR A 269 13.81 -0.99 -1.61
C TYR A 269 13.39 -1.89 -2.78
N ARG A 270 14.37 -2.39 -3.54
CA ARG A 270 14.16 -3.22 -4.74
C ARG A 270 13.51 -4.55 -4.38
N GLU A 271 14.02 -5.25 -3.37
CA GLU A 271 13.51 -6.57 -3.00
C GLU A 271 12.07 -6.53 -2.50
N VAL A 272 11.73 -5.57 -1.64
CA VAL A 272 10.36 -5.40 -1.13
C VAL A 272 9.39 -5.09 -2.28
N LEU A 273 9.78 -4.16 -3.16
CA LEU A 273 8.96 -3.75 -4.30
C LEU A 273 8.78 -4.87 -5.33
N ASP A 274 9.84 -5.62 -5.64
CA ASP A 274 9.78 -6.75 -6.57
C ASP A 274 8.87 -7.86 -6.03
N LYS A 275 9.04 -8.22 -4.75
CA LYS A 275 8.18 -9.22 -4.09
C LYS A 275 6.71 -8.79 -4.07
N LEU A 276 6.45 -7.50 -3.83
CA LEU A 276 5.09 -6.94 -3.91
C LEU A 276 4.50 -7.12 -5.31
N ARG A 277 5.21 -6.69 -6.37
CA ARG A 277 4.71 -6.74 -7.76
C ARG A 277 4.55 -8.16 -8.30
N GLN A 278 5.41 -9.09 -7.89
CA GLN A 278 5.39 -10.47 -8.37
C GLN A 278 4.36 -11.34 -7.66
N PHE A 279 4.34 -11.28 -6.32
CA PHE A 279 3.62 -12.28 -5.52
C PHE A 279 2.36 -11.75 -4.87
N ASN A 280 2.26 -10.44 -4.63
CA ASN A 280 1.13 -9.87 -3.91
C ASN A 280 0.73 -8.49 -4.45
N PRO A 281 0.46 -8.32 -5.76
CA PRO A 281 0.00 -7.04 -6.27
C PRO A 281 -1.37 -6.68 -5.68
N PRO A 282 -1.69 -5.38 -5.51
CA PRO A 282 -3.03 -4.94 -5.13
C PRO A 282 -4.08 -5.33 -6.18
N SER A 283 -5.28 -5.72 -5.73
CA SER A 283 -6.39 -6.08 -6.61
C SER A 283 -7.04 -4.84 -7.19
N GLY A 284 -7.06 -4.76 -8.52
CA GLY A 284 -7.76 -3.71 -9.25
C GLY A 284 -9.27 -3.92 -9.40
N GLY A 285 -9.81 -5.08 -9.00
CA GLY A 285 -11.18 -5.49 -9.34
C GLY A 285 -12.30 -4.80 -8.56
N HIS A 286 -11.99 -4.07 -7.49
CA HIS A 286 -12.98 -3.63 -6.50
C HIS A 286 -12.98 -2.12 -6.26
N GLY A 287 -12.49 -1.36 -7.24
CA GLY A 287 -12.45 0.10 -7.20
C GLY A 287 -11.20 0.67 -6.55
N ILE A 288 -11.07 1.99 -6.69
CA ILE A 288 -9.87 2.76 -6.35
C ILE A 288 -9.55 2.70 -4.86
N ALA A 289 -10.55 2.90 -4.00
CA ALA A 289 -10.30 3.02 -2.57
C ALA A 289 -9.77 1.72 -1.96
N ARG A 290 -10.28 0.58 -2.43
CA ARG A 290 -9.77 -0.73 -2.03
C ARG A 290 -8.37 -1.00 -2.59
N PHE A 291 -8.12 -0.64 -3.85
CA PHE A 291 -6.78 -0.77 -4.44
C PHE A 291 -5.72 -0.03 -3.62
N ASP A 292 -5.98 1.25 -3.28
CA ASP A 292 -5.05 2.07 -2.50
C ASP A 292 -4.81 1.48 -1.10
N ALA A 293 -5.87 0.98 -0.44
CA ALA A 293 -5.76 0.33 0.85
C ALA A 293 -4.96 -0.99 0.79
N GLU A 294 -5.24 -1.84 -0.21
CA GLU A 294 -4.49 -3.08 -0.42
C GLU A 294 -3.02 -2.79 -0.74
N LEU A 295 -2.72 -1.77 -1.54
CA LEU A 295 -1.34 -1.39 -1.87
C LEU A 295 -0.53 -1.10 -0.61
N VAL A 296 -1.06 -0.25 0.28
CA VAL A 296 -0.38 0.11 1.53
C VAL A 296 -0.23 -1.10 2.46
N LEU A 297 -1.31 -1.86 2.69
CA LEU A 297 -1.26 -3.03 3.59
C LEU A 297 -0.27 -4.10 3.09
N LYS A 298 -0.34 -4.43 1.80
CA LYS A 298 0.53 -5.46 1.20
C LYS A 298 1.98 -4.99 1.13
N PHE A 299 2.23 -3.71 0.91
CA PHE A 299 3.58 -3.15 1.01
C PHE A 299 4.13 -3.29 2.43
N CYS A 300 3.36 -2.89 3.45
CA CYS A 300 3.77 -3.04 4.84
C CYS A 300 4.08 -4.51 5.17
N GLN A 301 3.24 -5.46 4.73
CA GLN A 301 3.54 -6.90 4.90
C GLN A 301 4.88 -7.29 4.27
N LYS A 302 5.12 -6.89 3.02
CA LYS A 302 6.38 -7.25 2.32
C LYS A 302 7.61 -6.62 2.94
N LEU A 303 7.46 -5.45 3.55
CA LEU A 303 8.54 -4.80 4.30
C LEU A 303 8.84 -5.56 5.60
N LEU A 304 7.81 -5.99 6.35
CA LEU A 304 7.98 -6.79 7.56
C LEU A 304 8.53 -8.19 7.25
N ASP A 305 8.06 -8.83 6.18
CA ASP A 305 8.60 -10.10 5.68
C ASP A 305 10.10 -9.99 5.37
N TYR A 306 10.52 -8.86 4.78
CA TYR A 306 11.94 -8.59 4.55
C TYR A 306 12.70 -8.48 5.87
N HIS A 307 12.21 -7.70 6.85
CA HIS A 307 12.86 -7.58 8.16
C HIS A 307 12.99 -8.93 8.86
N GLN A 308 11.94 -9.75 8.83
CA GLN A 308 11.95 -11.10 9.40
C GLN A 308 13.06 -11.96 8.77
N SER A 309 13.16 -11.95 7.43
CA SER A 309 14.21 -12.70 6.72
C SER A 309 15.64 -12.23 6.99
N GLN A 310 15.83 -10.95 7.35
CA GLN A 310 17.15 -10.39 7.67
C GLN A 310 17.54 -10.61 9.14
N ALA A 311 16.56 -10.62 10.05
CA ALA A 311 16.78 -10.96 11.46
C ALA A 311 17.34 -12.38 11.61
N ASP A 312 16.84 -13.31 10.81
CA ASP A 312 17.32 -14.70 10.77
C ASP A 312 18.76 -14.82 10.20
N ALA A 313 19.27 -13.77 9.55
CA ALA A 313 20.56 -13.76 8.83
C ALA A 313 21.69 -12.95 9.55
N GLU A 314 21.56 -12.67 10.85
CA GLU A 314 22.54 -11.94 11.69
C GLU A 314 22.86 -10.50 11.20
N THR A 315 21.82 -9.71 10.90
CA THR A 315 21.94 -8.29 10.47
C THR A 315 21.83 -7.31 11.65
N ASP A 316 22.26 -6.06 11.47
CA ASP A 316 22.11 -4.96 12.43
C ASP A 316 20.64 -4.76 12.88
N GLU A 317 20.33 -5.23 14.10
CA GLU A 317 18.98 -5.26 14.67
C GLU A 317 18.33 -3.86 14.75
N PHE A 318 19.12 -2.79 14.90
CA PHE A 318 18.58 -1.43 15.04
C PHE A 318 17.96 -0.86 13.76
N GLU A 319 18.36 -1.37 12.59
CA GLU A 319 17.80 -0.99 11.29
C GLU A 319 16.51 -1.77 10.94
N LEU A 320 16.18 -2.82 11.70
CA LEU A 320 15.02 -3.69 11.46
C LEU A 320 13.76 -3.17 12.16
N PHE A 321 13.89 -2.65 13.38
CA PHE A 321 12.76 -2.31 14.26
C PHE A 321 12.30 -0.85 14.19
N LYS A 322 12.48 -0.22 13.03
CA LYS A 322 12.03 1.16 12.79
C LYS A 322 10.59 1.19 12.23
N PRO A 323 9.81 2.25 12.51
CA PRO A 323 8.51 2.45 11.87
C PRO A 323 8.58 2.35 10.34
N VAL A 324 7.55 1.79 9.72
CA VAL A 324 7.53 1.59 8.26
C VAL A 324 7.68 2.89 7.47
N ASN A 325 7.17 4.00 8.02
CA ASN A 325 7.23 5.34 7.43
C ASN A 325 8.60 6.04 7.60
N GLN A 326 9.57 5.41 8.28
CA GLN A 326 10.94 5.91 8.36
C GLN A 326 11.75 5.55 7.10
N PHE A 327 11.43 4.43 6.45
CA PHE A 327 12.14 3.98 5.25
C PHE A 327 11.58 4.60 3.97
N VAL A 328 10.27 4.81 3.94
CA VAL A 328 9.51 5.30 2.80
C VAL A 328 8.56 6.38 3.31
N SER A 329 8.50 7.51 2.61
CA SER A 329 7.62 8.60 2.98
C SER A 329 6.19 8.31 2.53
N ASN A 330 6.00 8.06 1.24
CA ASN A 330 4.69 7.90 0.62
C ASN A 330 4.72 7.00 -0.62
N PHE A 331 3.54 6.70 -1.14
CA PHE A 331 3.31 6.36 -2.52
C PHE A 331 2.82 7.59 -3.29
N ILE A 332 3.50 7.97 -4.38
CA ILE A 332 3.07 9.05 -5.27
C ILE A 332 2.58 8.47 -6.59
N GLY A 333 1.47 8.96 -7.11
CA GLY A 333 0.79 8.30 -8.22
C GLY A 333 -0.01 9.22 -9.12
N THR A 334 -0.43 8.67 -10.26
CA THR A 334 -1.40 9.27 -11.17
C THR A 334 -2.45 8.25 -11.56
N HIS A 335 -3.70 8.70 -11.55
CA HIS A 335 -4.84 7.96 -12.04
C HIS A 335 -5.16 8.37 -13.48
N PHE A 336 -5.19 7.39 -14.37
CA PHE A 336 -5.47 7.58 -15.78
C PHE A 336 -6.84 7.00 -16.13
N GLY A 337 -7.79 7.88 -16.40
CA GLY A 337 -9.16 7.54 -16.77
C GLY A 337 -9.32 7.16 -18.23
N SER A 338 -9.99 6.05 -18.50
CA SER A 338 -10.36 5.66 -19.86
C SER A 338 -11.33 6.68 -20.48
N LYS A 339 -11.04 7.09 -21.72
CA LYS A 339 -11.89 7.89 -22.61
C LYS A 339 -12.09 7.13 -23.92
N GLY A 340 -12.37 5.83 -23.82
CA GLY A 340 -12.45 4.91 -24.96
C GLY A 340 -11.06 4.39 -25.34
N GLN A 341 -10.56 4.78 -26.51
CA GLN A 341 -9.26 4.30 -27.04
C GLN A 341 -8.04 5.02 -26.43
N VAL A 342 -8.25 6.03 -25.58
CA VAL A 342 -7.21 6.87 -24.99
C VAL A 342 -7.47 7.05 -23.51
N TYR A 343 -6.42 7.18 -22.71
CA TYR A 343 -6.52 7.47 -21.27
C TYR A 343 -6.17 8.93 -20.98
N GLY A 344 -6.91 9.62 -20.12
CA GLY A 344 -6.59 10.98 -19.67
C GLY A 344 -6.15 10.98 -18.21
N VAL A 345 -5.31 11.95 -17.81
CA VAL A 345 -5.01 12.17 -16.39
C VAL A 345 -6.29 12.62 -15.69
N LYS A 346 -6.72 11.90 -14.66
CA LYS A 346 -7.86 12.25 -13.81
C LYS A 346 -7.40 12.92 -12.51
N GLU A 347 -6.32 12.41 -11.93
CA GLU A 347 -5.85 12.81 -10.61
C GLU A 347 -4.34 12.51 -10.50
N VAL A 348 -3.60 13.41 -9.85
CA VAL A 348 -2.26 13.13 -9.29
C VAL A 348 -2.44 13.10 -7.77
N PHE A 349 -1.92 12.07 -7.11
CA PHE A 349 -2.20 11.82 -5.69
C PHE A 349 -0.96 11.32 -4.95
N THR A 350 -1.05 11.40 -3.62
CA THR A 350 -0.08 10.85 -2.69
C THR A 350 -0.83 10.02 -1.64
N LEU A 351 -0.30 8.86 -1.27
CA LEU A 351 -0.79 8.00 -0.20
C LEU A 351 0.32 7.87 0.85
N GLY A 352 0.04 8.27 2.08
CA GLY A 352 0.99 8.03 3.18
C GLY A 352 1.03 6.57 3.61
N LEU A 353 1.87 6.31 4.60
CA LEU A 353 1.95 5.03 5.29
C LEU A 353 1.47 5.17 6.74
N PRO A 354 0.90 4.10 7.32
CA PRO A 354 0.42 4.13 8.69
C PRO A 354 1.59 4.26 9.67
N GLY A 355 1.52 5.26 10.55
CA GLY A 355 2.54 5.49 11.57
C GLY A 355 2.50 4.52 12.75
N TRP A 356 1.41 3.75 12.91
CA TRP A 356 1.21 2.84 14.04
C TRP A 356 1.90 1.48 13.85
N ILE A 357 2.46 1.19 12.67
CA ILE A 357 3.24 -0.03 12.42
C ILE A 357 4.70 0.26 12.78
N SER A 358 5.06 -0.08 14.02
CA SER A 358 6.40 0.12 14.58
C SER A 358 6.77 -1.10 15.43
N PRO A 359 7.26 -2.18 14.81
CA PRO A 359 7.71 -3.37 15.53
C PRO A 359 8.95 -3.06 16.36
N GLU A 360 8.96 -3.45 17.63
CA GLU A 360 10.11 -3.27 18.53
C GLU A 360 10.97 -4.54 18.66
N ASN A 361 10.46 -5.69 18.20
CA ASN A 361 11.12 -6.98 18.31
C ASN A 361 10.55 -8.00 17.30
N GLN A 362 11.18 -9.19 17.23
CA GLN A 362 10.81 -10.27 16.31
C GLN A 362 9.37 -10.79 16.52
N GLN A 363 8.90 -10.85 17.76
CA GLN A 363 7.54 -11.29 18.07
C GLN A 363 6.52 -10.30 17.49
N GLU A 364 6.75 -9.00 17.70
CA GLU A 364 5.89 -7.95 17.16
C GLU A 364 5.87 -7.93 15.62
N LEU A 365 6.97 -8.28 14.93
CA LEU A 365 6.93 -8.46 13.46
C LEU A 365 5.86 -9.47 13.05
N THR A 366 5.78 -10.60 13.76
CA THR A 366 4.79 -11.64 13.49
C THR A 366 3.38 -11.15 13.84
N GLU A 367 3.21 -10.47 14.97
CA GLU A 367 1.93 -9.92 15.40
C GLU A 367 1.42 -8.85 14.41
N TYR A 368 2.26 -7.92 13.96
CA TYR A 368 1.91 -6.94 12.93
C TYR A 368 1.52 -7.60 11.61
N ASN A 369 2.22 -8.65 11.19
CA ASN A 369 1.85 -9.40 9.99
C ASN A 369 0.46 -10.06 10.12
N GLN A 370 0.10 -10.56 11.31
CA GLN A 370 -1.24 -11.06 11.59
C GLN A 370 -2.29 -9.93 11.57
N VAL A 371 -1.99 -8.78 12.16
CA VAL A 371 -2.87 -7.60 12.14
C VAL A 371 -3.09 -7.09 10.71
N LEU A 372 -2.04 -6.99 9.90
CA LEU A 372 -2.16 -6.62 8.49
C LEU A 372 -3.01 -7.62 7.69
N SER A 373 -2.88 -8.92 7.97
CA SER A 373 -3.71 -9.96 7.36
C SER A 373 -5.18 -9.83 7.77
N GLU A 374 -5.44 -9.50 9.03
CA GLU A 374 -6.78 -9.21 9.54
C GLU A 374 -7.39 -7.99 8.85
N HIS A 375 -6.63 -6.91 8.75
CA HIS A 375 -7.02 -5.68 8.05
C HIS A 375 -7.35 -5.94 6.57
N LEU A 376 -6.51 -6.71 5.87
CA LEU A 376 -6.80 -7.17 4.51
C LEU A 376 -8.10 -8.00 4.46
N SER A 377 -8.31 -8.91 5.40
CA SER A 377 -9.52 -9.73 5.45
C SER A 377 -10.80 -8.90 5.62
N VAL A 378 -10.72 -7.81 6.39
CA VAL A 378 -11.83 -6.86 6.56
C VAL A 378 -12.15 -6.15 5.26
N ILE A 379 -11.17 -5.52 4.60
CA ILE A 379 -11.44 -4.74 3.39
C ILE A 379 -11.77 -5.61 2.17
N THR A 380 -11.27 -6.85 2.14
CA THR A 380 -11.54 -7.77 1.04
C THR A 380 -12.99 -8.25 0.97
N THR A 381 -13.73 -8.17 2.09
CA THR A 381 -15.18 -8.38 2.11
C THR A 381 -16.00 -7.20 1.58
N LEU A 382 -15.36 -6.06 1.31
CA LEU A 382 -16.00 -4.85 0.82
C LEU A 382 -15.77 -4.69 -0.68
N SER A 383 -16.79 -4.15 -1.37
CA SER A 383 -16.79 -3.92 -2.82
C SER A 383 -17.56 -2.65 -3.13
N ALA A 384 -16.99 -1.79 -3.99
CA ALA A 384 -17.67 -0.59 -4.46
C ALA A 384 -18.97 -0.91 -5.23
N GLU A 385 -19.00 -2.03 -5.95
CA GLU A 385 -20.17 -2.50 -6.72
C GLU A 385 -21.33 -2.91 -5.81
N GLU A 386 -21.05 -3.32 -4.57
CA GLU A 386 -22.05 -3.65 -3.55
C GLU A 386 -22.48 -2.42 -2.73
N GLY A 387 -22.06 -1.21 -3.10
CA GLY A 387 -22.41 0.03 -2.42
C GLY A 387 -21.53 0.36 -1.20
N HIS A 388 -20.39 -0.32 -1.02
CA HIS A 388 -19.49 -0.11 0.12
C HIS A 388 -18.45 1.01 -0.10
N SER A 389 -18.66 1.89 -1.07
CA SER A 389 -17.69 2.93 -1.46
C SER A 389 -17.31 3.87 -0.33
N GLU A 390 -18.26 4.27 0.53
CA GLU A 390 -17.99 5.16 1.67
C GLU A 390 -17.16 4.48 2.76
N LEU A 391 -17.42 3.19 3.04
CA LEU A 391 -16.60 2.39 3.96
C LEU A 391 -15.18 2.24 3.45
N LEU A 392 -15.02 1.92 2.16
CA LEU A 392 -13.70 1.80 1.53
C LEU A 392 -12.94 3.13 1.54
N ALA A 393 -13.63 4.25 1.28
CA ALA A 393 -13.01 5.58 1.35
C ALA A 393 -12.56 5.93 2.78
N ALA A 394 -13.42 5.71 3.78
CA ALA A 394 -13.06 5.95 5.18
C ALA A 394 -11.88 5.07 5.64
N TYR A 395 -11.84 3.81 5.20
CA TYR A 395 -10.72 2.93 5.48
C TYR A 395 -9.43 3.39 4.79
N ARG A 396 -9.52 3.78 3.51
CA ARG A 396 -8.39 4.34 2.77
C ARG A 396 -7.80 5.54 3.50
N ASP A 397 -8.63 6.48 3.94
CA ASP A 397 -8.17 7.68 4.66
C ASP A 397 -7.51 7.35 6.00
N PHE A 398 -7.90 6.24 6.63
CA PHE A 398 -7.22 5.73 7.81
C PHE A 398 -5.85 5.14 7.49
N ILE A 399 -5.78 4.17 6.58
CA ILE A 399 -4.55 3.39 6.37
C ILE A 399 -3.46 4.20 5.67
N THR A 400 -3.83 5.24 4.90
CA THR A 400 -2.88 6.14 4.24
C THR A 400 -2.47 7.33 5.11
N GLY A 401 -2.86 7.35 6.38
CA GLY A 401 -2.60 8.44 7.31
C GLY A 401 -2.11 7.99 8.69
N THR A 402 -1.85 8.96 9.56
CA THR A 402 -1.34 8.76 10.93
C THR A 402 -2.35 9.16 12.00
N ASN A 403 -3.62 9.41 11.62
CA ASN A 403 -4.65 9.88 12.53
C ASN A 403 -5.63 8.75 12.92
N LEU A 404 -5.62 8.37 14.20
CA LEU A 404 -6.53 7.35 14.75
C LEU A 404 -8.02 7.72 14.59
N PHE A 405 -8.40 8.99 14.54
CA PHE A 405 -9.80 9.37 14.32
C PHE A 405 -10.35 8.92 12.96
N ASN A 406 -9.49 8.75 11.95
CA ASN A 406 -9.91 8.20 10.66
C ASN A 406 -10.32 6.72 10.82
N PHE A 407 -9.64 5.96 11.68
CA PHE A 407 -10.06 4.60 12.03
C PHE A 407 -11.44 4.59 12.67
N PHE A 408 -11.69 5.49 13.63
CA PHE A 408 -12.98 5.56 14.31
C PHE A 408 -14.13 5.88 13.36
N ARG A 409 -13.91 6.79 12.39
CA ARG A 409 -14.90 7.07 11.34
C ARG A 409 -15.26 5.82 10.55
N PHE A 410 -14.26 5.03 10.16
CA PHE A 410 -14.50 3.73 9.50
C PHE A 410 -15.24 2.77 10.45
N GLN A 411 -14.77 2.62 11.68
CA GLN A 411 -15.25 1.64 12.64
C GLN A 411 -16.71 1.83 13.02
N VAL A 412 -17.18 3.07 13.18
CA VAL A 412 -18.60 3.35 13.48
C VAL A 412 -19.51 2.86 12.34
N SER A 413 -19.15 3.16 11.10
CA SER A 413 -19.92 2.69 9.93
C SER A 413 -19.77 1.18 9.71
N TYR A 414 -18.58 0.63 9.95
CA TYR A 414 -18.32 -0.79 9.79
C TYR A 414 -19.05 -1.64 10.84
N ALA A 415 -19.17 -1.14 12.07
CA ALA A 415 -19.94 -1.76 13.15
C ALA A 415 -21.42 -1.98 12.76
N ASP A 416 -22.04 -0.99 12.13
CA ASP A 416 -23.41 -1.13 11.62
C ASP A 416 -23.50 -2.10 10.43
N TYR A 417 -22.51 -2.08 9.53
CA TYR A 417 -22.40 -3.06 8.45
C TYR A 417 -22.31 -4.50 9.00
N VAL A 418 -21.45 -4.74 9.99
CA VAL A 418 -21.26 -6.04 10.63
C VAL A 418 -22.58 -6.57 11.19
N VAL A 419 -23.30 -5.77 11.97
CA VAL A 419 -24.55 -6.20 12.62
C VAL A 419 -25.63 -6.51 11.58
N LYS A 420 -25.75 -5.70 10.52
CA LYS A 420 -26.67 -5.98 9.41
C LYS A 420 -26.30 -7.26 8.67
N ARG A 421 -25.01 -7.48 8.42
CA ARG A 421 -24.53 -8.65 7.68
C ARG A 421 -24.68 -9.94 8.48
N LEU A 422 -24.43 -9.91 9.79
CA LEU A 422 -24.66 -11.06 10.69
C LEU A 422 -26.14 -11.44 10.80
N ALA A 423 -27.05 -10.48 10.59
CA ALA A 423 -28.49 -10.72 10.63
C ALA A 423 -29.09 -11.14 9.29
N ASP A 424 -28.34 -11.06 8.19
CA ASP A 424 -28.83 -11.39 6.85
C ASP A 424 -28.64 -12.89 6.57
N PRO A 425 -29.72 -13.70 6.55
CA PRO A 425 -29.61 -15.14 6.30
C PRO A 425 -29.20 -15.46 4.85
N LYS A 426 -29.21 -14.47 3.94
CA LYS A 426 -28.77 -14.60 2.55
C LYS A 426 -27.33 -14.13 2.35
N ALA A 427 -26.65 -13.69 3.40
CA ALA A 427 -25.27 -13.26 3.31
C ALA A 427 -24.38 -14.42 2.84
N LYS A 428 -23.75 -14.25 1.66
CA LYS A 428 -22.80 -15.24 1.11
C LYS A 428 -21.58 -15.43 2.00
N PHE A 429 -21.19 -14.40 2.76
CA PHE A 429 -20.03 -14.41 3.64
C PHE A 429 -20.30 -13.67 4.94
N PHE A 430 -19.81 -14.25 6.05
CA PHE A 430 -19.77 -13.60 7.35
C PHE A 430 -18.79 -12.41 7.32
N PRO A 431 -19.14 -11.28 7.96
CA PRO A 431 -18.22 -10.15 8.05
C PRO A 431 -16.99 -10.54 8.87
N ARG A 432 -15.82 -10.02 8.49
CA ARG A 432 -14.60 -10.18 9.29
C ARG A 432 -14.55 -9.14 10.39
N LEU A 433 -13.94 -9.48 11.51
CA LEU A 433 -13.85 -8.61 12.69
C LEU A 433 -12.39 -8.36 13.03
N PHE A 434 -12.10 -7.13 13.46
CA PHE A 434 -10.84 -6.83 14.14
C PHE A 434 -10.75 -7.59 15.45
N SER A 435 -9.54 -7.96 15.85
CA SER A 435 -9.25 -8.62 17.12
C SER A 435 -8.90 -7.60 18.20
N ILE A 436 -9.19 -7.94 19.45
CA ILE A 436 -8.71 -7.16 20.61
C ILE A 436 -7.19 -7.03 20.58
N ASN A 437 -6.45 -8.11 20.25
CA ASN A 437 -5.00 -8.06 20.14
C ASN A 437 -4.53 -7.08 19.06
N GLY A 438 -5.17 -7.09 17.88
CA GLY A 438 -4.82 -6.14 16.82
C GLY A 438 -5.14 -4.69 17.18
N LEU A 439 -6.26 -4.46 17.85
CA LEU A 439 -6.58 -3.13 18.39
C LEU A 439 -5.55 -2.69 19.44
N ASN A 440 -5.16 -3.56 20.37
CA ASN A 440 -4.14 -3.27 21.39
C ASN A 440 -2.80 -2.89 20.75
N LEU A 441 -2.35 -3.66 19.76
CA LEU A 441 -1.10 -3.41 19.06
C LEU A 441 -1.14 -2.09 18.26
N MET A 442 -2.30 -1.78 17.68
CA MET A 442 -2.52 -0.53 16.97
C MET A 442 -2.51 0.67 17.94
N VAL A 443 -3.28 0.63 19.03
CA VAL A 443 -3.38 1.77 19.97
C VAL A 443 -2.10 2.02 20.75
N LYS A 444 -1.29 0.98 21.02
CA LYS A 444 0.04 1.09 21.67
C LYS A 444 0.91 2.17 21.02
N ASN A 445 0.87 2.27 19.69
CA ASN A 445 1.75 3.16 18.92
C ASN A 445 1.09 4.46 18.47
N PHE A 446 -0.15 4.71 18.86
CA PHE A 446 -0.80 5.99 18.61
C PHE A 446 -0.50 6.97 19.74
N ASN A 447 0.42 7.90 19.48
CA ASN A 447 0.65 9.04 20.38
C ASN A 447 -0.52 10.02 20.29
N HIS A 448 -1.52 9.86 21.15
CA HIS A 448 -2.61 10.82 21.25
C HIS A 448 -2.17 12.00 22.11
N ARG A 449 -2.14 13.21 21.53
CA ARG A 449 -1.81 14.44 22.26
C ARG A 449 -3.08 15.23 22.55
N GLN A 450 -3.30 15.53 23.83
CA GLN A 450 -4.35 16.45 24.28
C GLN A 450 -3.72 17.47 25.22
N ASN A 451 -3.87 18.77 24.90
CA ASN A 451 -3.32 19.88 25.70
C ASN A 451 -1.83 19.71 26.05
N GLU A 452 -0.98 19.41 25.05
CA GLU A 452 0.48 19.21 25.19
C GLU A 452 0.92 17.98 26.02
N LYS A 453 -0.01 17.20 26.56
CA LYS A 453 0.27 15.92 27.24
C LYS A 453 0.11 14.75 26.27
N GLU A 454 1.09 13.85 26.22
CA GLU A 454 0.95 12.55 25.58
C GLU A 454 0.12 11.63 26.48
N LEU A 455 -0.95 11.09 25.91
CA LEU A 455 -1.87 10.16 26.56
C LEU A 455 -1.55 8.74 26.11
N ASP A 456 -1.39 7.85 27.08
CA ASP A 456 -1.31 6.42 26.82
C ASP A 456 -2.73 5.88 26.67
N LEU A 457 -3.08 5.42 25.47
CA LEU A 457 -4.42 4.88 25.22
C LEU A 457 -4.68 3.59 26.01
N ARG A 458 -3.63 2.93 26.52
CA ARG A 458 -3.75 1.74 27.36
C ARG A 458 -4.43 2.04 28.70
N ASP A 459 -4.32 3.25 29.22
CA ASP A 459 -5.04 3.68 30.42
C ASP A 459 -6.56 3.51 30.27
N ILE A 460 -7.07 3.64 29.04
CA ILE A 460 -8.47 3.39 28.71
C ILE A 460 -8.68 1.91 28.40
N THR A 461 -7.88 1.33 27.49
CA THR A 461 -8.18 0.01 26.91
C THR A 461 -7.88 -1.15 27.84
N GLU A 462 -7.08 -0.95 28.88
CA GLU A 462 -6.77 -1.95 29.91
C GLU A 462 -7.64 -1.79 31.18
N ASP A 463 -8.45 -0.72 31.30
CA ASP A 463 -9.33 -0.55 32.46
C ASP A 463 -10.39 -1.68 32.51
N PRO A 464 -10.55 -2.35 33.66
CA PRO A 464 -11.50 -3.45 33.80
C PRO A 464 -12.97 -3.04 33.55
N GLY A 465 -13.36 -1.82 33.92
CA GLY A 465 -14.71 -1.30 33.71
C GLY A 465 -14.98 -1.04 32.23
N PHE A 466 -14.03 -0.40 31.55
CA PHE A 466 -14.05 -0.23 30.10
C PHE A 466 -14.20 -1.57 29.37
N LEU A 467 -13.36 -2.56 29.69
CA LEU A 467 -13.39 -3.88 29.05
C LEU A 467 -14.71 -4.63 29.30
N ARG A 468 -15.29 -4.55 30.50
CA ARG A 468 -16.59 -5.16 30.82
C ARG A 468 -17.73 -4.52 30.02
N ILE A 469 -17.73 -3.20 29.91
CA ILE A 469 -18.73 -2.47 29.11
C ILE A 469 -18.56 -2.78 27.62
N ALA A 470 -17.33 -2.80 27.09
CA ALA A 470 -17.07 -3.21 25.71
C ALA A 470 -17.56 -4.65 25.45
N LYS A 471 -17.32 -5.59 26.39
CA LYS A 471 -17.84 -6.95 26.29
C LYS A 471 -19.37 -7.03 26.34
N ALA A 472 -20.02 -6.16 27.13
CA ALA A 472 -21.47 -6.04 27.14
C ALA A 472 -22.02 -5.54 25.80
N ILE A 473 -21.38 -4.53 25.20
CA ILE A 473 -21.68 -4.06 23.83
C ILE A 473 -21.58 -5.23 22.85
N ASN A 474 -20.46 -5.98 22.87
CA ASN A 474 -20.25 -7.13 21.98
C ASN A 474 -21.33 -8.20 22.14
N SER A 475 -21.68 -8.52 23.39
CA SER A 475 -22.71 -9.47 23.75
C SER A 475 -24.09 -9.05 23.22
N ALA A 476 -24.40 -7.74 23.23
CA ALA A 476 -25.68 -7.20 22.76
C ALA A 476 -25.73 -7.00 21.23
N THR A 477 -24.57 -6.85 20.60
CA THR A 477 -24.44 -6.62 19.17
C THR A 477 -23.89 -7.86 18.50
N VAL A 478 -22.56 -7.97 18.30
CA VAL A 478 -21.86 -8.97 17.49
C VAL A 478 -22.20 -10.41 17.86
N TYR A 479 -22.20 -10.75 19.14
CA TYR A 479 -22.46 -12.12 19.63
C TYR A 479 -23.95 -12.43 19.81
N ALA A 480 -24.85 -11.45 19.64
CA ALA A 480 -26.28 -11.66 19.83
C ALA A 480 -26.91 -12.50 18.70
N GLY A 481 -28.04 -13.14 18.96
CA GLY A 481 -28.73 -13.93 17.95
C GLY A 481 -29.77 -14.79 18.63
N LYS A 482 -31.05 -14.58 18.30
CA LYS A 482 -32.15 -15.20 19.06
C LYS A 482 -32.09 -16.72 19.01
N ASP A 483 -31.87 -17.26 17.81
CA ASP A 483 -31.86 -18.70 17.58
C ASP A 483 -30.60 -19.33 18.18
N GLU A 484 -29.44 -18.74 17.90
CA GLU A 484 -28.13 -19.23 18.34
C GLU A 484 -27.88 -19.04 19.84
N HIS A 485 -28.05 -17.82 20.34
CA HIS A 485 -27.60 -17.37 21.66
C HIS A 485 -28.74 -17.17 22.66
N GLY A 486 -29.98 -16.93 22.18
CA GLY A 486 -31.16 -16.81 23.02
C GLY A 486 -31.60 -15.38 23.34
N TRP A 487 -31.00 -14.37 22.71
CA TRP A 487 -31.41 -12.97 22.84
C TRP A 487 -31.29 -12.19 21.52
N ASP A 488 -32.02 -11.09 21.43
CA ASP A 488 -32.13 -10.29 20.22
C ASP A 488 -30.92 -9.37 20.03
N ARG A 489 -30.57 -9.12 18.77
CA ARG A 489 -29.45 -8.28 18.37
C ARG A 489 -29.84 -6.81 18.36
N ILE A 490 -29.01 -5.96 18.97
CA ILE A 490 -29.23 -4.50 18.96
C ILE A 490 -28.61 -3.89 17.69
N TYR A 491 -29.42 -3.14 16.94
CA TYR A 491 -29.00 -2.40 15.75
C TYR A 491 -28.73 -0.92 16.06
N GLY A 492 -27.78 -0.32 15.34
CA GLY A 492 -27.48 1.12 15.39
C GLY A 492 -26.85 1.62 16.68
N LEU A 493 -26.41 0.72 17.60
CA LEU A 493 -25.81 1.13 18.87
C LEU A 493 -24.53 1.95 18.66
N ALA A 494 -23.65 1.53 17.75
CA ALA A 494 -22.44 2.28 17.40
C ALA A 494 -22.77 3.72 16.95
N GLN A 495 -23.74 3.88 16.05
CA GLN A 495 -24.17 5.19 15.56
C GLN A 495 -24.77 6.06 16.68
N ARG A 496 -25.60 5.48 17.57
CA ARG A 496 -26.15 6.21 18.72
C ARG A 496 -25.05 6.71 19.64
N LEU A 497 -24.15 5.81 20.07
CA LEU A 497 -23.03 6.16 20.95
C LEU A 497 -22.13 7.23 20.30
N SER A 498 -21.76 7.06 19.03
CA SER A 498 -20.92 8.02 18.30
C SER A 498 -21.60 9.38 18.15
N SER A 499 -22.90 9.42 17.85
CA SER A 499 -23.65 10.69 17.67
C SER A 499 -23.73 11.53 18.95
N GLN A 500 -23.72 10.89 20.12
CA GLN A 500 -23.77 11.58 21.42
C GLN A 500 -22.37 11.86 21.98
N ALA A 501 -21.31 11.31 21.38
CA ALA A 501 -19.94 11.39 21.90
C ALA A 501 -19.36 12.81 21.94
N GLY A 502 -19.96 13.77 21.21
CA GLY A 502 -19.57 15.18 21.23
C GLY A 502 -19.87 15.90 22.56
N SER A 503 -20.73 15.33 23.40
CA SER A 503 -21.13 15.90 24.70
C SER A 503 -20.93 14.85 25.79
N LYS A 504 -20.10 15.16 26.80
CA LYS A 504 -19.86 14.27 27.96
C LYS A 504 -21.18 13.82 28.58
N LYS A 505 -22.09 14.77 28.81
CA LYS A 505 -23.40 14.51 29.42
C LYS A 505 -24.26 13.59 28.55
N ASP A 506 -24.39 13.90 27.26
CA ASP A 506 -25.30 13.14 26.39
C ASP A 506 -24.77 11.72 26.14
N PHE A 507 -23.44 11.58 26.02
CA PHE A 507 -22.80 10.27 25.94
C PHE A 507 -23.01 9.43 27.20
N ILE A 508 -22.84 10.01 28.40
CA ILE A 508 -23.08 9.31 29.66
C ILE A 508 -24.55 8.88 29.78
N ILE A 509 -25.49 9.71 29.33
CA ILE A 509 -26.93 9.38 29.32
C ILE A 509 -27.20 8.19 28.39
N GLU A 510 -26.69 8.21 27.15
CA GLU A 510 -26.90 7.12 26.19
C GLU A 510 -26.24 5.83 26.67
N LEU A 511 -25.03 5.90 27.23
CA LEU A 511 -24.33 4.75 27.78
C LEU A 511 -25.09 4.14 28.98
N SER A 512 -25.55 4.98 29.92
CA SER A 512 -26.32 4.53 31.08
C SER A 512 -27.64 3.89 30.67
N SER A 513 -28.32 4.47 29.66
CA SER A 513 -29.54 3.93 29.06
C SER A 513 -29.31 2.54 28.45
N PHE A 514 -28.22 2.38 27.69
CA PHE A 514 -27.82 1.08 27.15
C PHE A 514 -27.58 0.05 28.26
N ILE A 515 -26.78 0.38 29.28
CA ILE A 515 -26.47 -0.55 30.38
C ILE A 515 -27.72 -0.95 31.15
N ALA A 516 -28.59 0.00 31.49
CA ALA A 516 -29.85 -0.30 32.18
C ALA A 516 -30.75 -1.23 31.34
N SER A 517 -30.84 -1.02 30.02
CA SER A 517 -31.59 -1.90 29.12
C SER A 517 -30.96 -3.30 29.04
N TYR A 518 -29.64 -3.37 28.92
CA TYR A 518 -28.86 -4.62 28.85
C TYR A 518 -29.01 -5.46 30.12
N GLU A 519 -28.91 -4.85 31.30
CA GLU A 519 -29.04 -5.52 32.59
C GLU A 519 -30.46 -6.04 32.82
N ASN A 520 -31.48 -5.26 32.47
CA ASN A 520 -32.88 -5.70 32.56
C ASN A 520 -33.16 -6.89 31.63
N GLU A 521 -32.60 -6.89 30.42
CA GLU A 521 -32.70 -8.04 29.53
C GLU A 521 -31.95 -9.26 30.09
N ASN A 522 -30.74 -9.08 30.61
CA ASN A 522 -29.96 -10.14 31.26
C ASN A 522 -30.73 -10.80 32.39
N LEU A 523 -31.32 -10.02 33.30
CA LEU A 523 -32.16 -10.53 34.40
C LEU A 523 -33.31 -11.40 33.90
N ARG A 524 -33.95 -11.01 32.79
CA ARG A 524 -35.07 -11.75 32.21
C ARG A 524 -34.66 -13.09 31.61
N ILE A 525 -33.49 -13.15 30.96
CA ILE A 525 -33.07 -14.33 30.20
C ILE A 525 -32.10 -15.26 30.95
N ASP A 526 -31.49 -14.82 32.06
CA ASP A 526 -30.42 -15.57 32.75
C ASP A 526 -30.86 -16.97 33.19
N GLU A 527 -32.05 -17.08 33.78
CA GLU A 527 -32.60 -18.37 34.18
C GLU A 527 -32.88 -19.29 32.98
N GLU A 528 -33.34 -18.72 31.87
CA GLU A 528 -33.64 -19.47 30.64
C GLU A 528 -32.34 -19.99 30.00
N LEU A 529 -31.31 -19.15 29.89
CA LEU A 529 -30.00 -19.54 29.40
C LEU A 529 -29.39 -20.62 30.27
N LYS A 530 -29.49 -20.49 31.60
CA LYS A 530 -29.03 -21.49 32.57
C LYS A 530 -29.74 -22.83 32.38
N LYS A 531 -31.06 -22.83 32.19
CA LYS A 531 -31.85 -24.05 31.93
C LYS A 531 -31.49 -24.71 30.60
N LYS A 532 -31.18 -23.91 29.57
CA LYS A 532 -30.79 -24.38 28.23
C LYS A 532 -29.30 -24.70 28.09
N GLY A 533 -28.50 -24.53 29.14
CA GLY A 533 -27.04 -24.75 29.10
C GLY A 533 -26.30 -23.80 28.15
N LYS A 534 -26.90 -22.66 27.77
CA LYS A 534 -26.28 -21.67 26.88
C LYS A 534 -25.32 -20.76 27.67
N THR A 535 -24.33 -20.19 26.96
CA THR A 535 -23.38 -19.23 27.53
C THR A 535 -24.11 -18.03 28.13
N ARG A 536 -23.78 -17.69 29.38
CA ARG A 536 -24.36 -16.54 30.09
C ARG A 536 -23.69 -15.24 29.64
N ARG A 537 -24.47 -14.16 29.60
CA ARG A 537 -23.98 -12.80 29.31
C ARG A 537 -23.14 -12.28 30.47
N ILE A 538 -22.24 -11.34 30.17
CA ILE A 538 -21.44 -10.69 31.20
C ILE A 538 -22.33 -9.75 32.03
N TRP A 539 -22.05 -9.66 33.33
CA TRP A 539 -22.67 -8.67 34.20
C TRP A 539 -21.78 -7.45 34.30
N THR A 540 -22.37 -6.30 33.97
CA THR A 540 -21.84 -4.99 34.35
C THR A 540 -22.30 -4.66 35.76
N ASN A 541 -21.54 -3.80 36.44
CA ASN A 541 -21.92 -3.27 37.74
C ASN A 541 -21.73 -1.75 37.76
N LYS A 542 -22.15 -1.12 38.86
CA LYS A 542 -22.02 0.33 39.04
C LYS A 542 -20.57 0.80 38.97
N ASP A 543 -19.64 0.06 39.56
CA ASP A 543 -18.21 0.42 39.56
C ASP A 543 -17.63 0.44 38.14
N ASP A 544 -18.10 -0.43 37.25
CA ASP A 544 -17.69 -0.44 35.84
C ASP A 544 -18.12 0.87 35.12
N LEU A 545 -19.34 1.34 35.39
CA LEU A 545 -19.85 2.59 34.83
C LEU A 545 -19.13 3.80 35.45
N ASP A 546 -18.93 3.81 36.76
CA ASP A 546 -18.20 4.88 37.46
C ASP A 546 -16.76 5.01 36.93
N ARG A 547 -16.08 3.88 36.64
CA ARG A 547 -14.77 3.86 35.97
C ARG A 547 -14.79 4.49 34.59
N VAL A 548 -15.75 4.11 33.74
CA VAL A 548 -15.86 4.69 32.39
C VAL A 548 -16.20 6.18 32.44
N ILE A 549 -17.01 6.63 33.41
CA ILE A 549 -17.25 8.07 33.63
C ILE A 549 -15.95 8.80 33.98
N ASN A 550 -15.11 8.22 34.85
CA ASN A 550 -13.81 8.82 35.17
C ASN A 550 -12.90 8.90 33.92
N LEU A 551 -12.87 7.85 33.09
CA LEU A 551 -12.14 7.86 31.83
C LEU A 551 -12.65 8.95 30.86
N ILE A 552 -13.98 9.16 30.79
CA ILE A 552 -14.59 10.23 29.99
C ILE A 552 -14.17 11.61 30.50
N GLU A 553 -14.08 11.79 31.82
CA GLU A 553 -13.64 13.05 32.41
C GLU A 553 -12.18 13.35 32.09
N GLU A 554 -11.31 12.34 32.18
CA GLU A 554 -9.87 12.45 31.95
C GLU A 554 -9.48 12.56 30.47
N HIS A 555 -10.02 11.69 29.61
CA HIS A 555 -9.59 11.54 28.21
C HIS A 555 -10.59 12.11 27.19
N GLY A 556 -11.78 12.53 27.65
CA GLY A 556 -12.84 13.07 26.81
C GLY A 556 -13.78 12.01 26.23
N SER A 557 -15.06 12.38 26.12
CA SER A 557 -16.13 11.47 25.69
C SER A 557 -15.94 10.92 24.28
N SER A 558 -15.44 11.73 23.34
CA SER A 558 -15.28 11.31 21.95
C SER A 558 -14.29 10.15 21.80
N LEU A 559 -13.14 10.22 22.46
CA LEU A 559 -12.12 9.17 22.40
C LEU A 559 -12.62 7.88 23.05
N VAL A 560 -13.13 7.98 24.28
CA VAL A 560 -13.64 6.82 25.04
C VAL A 560 -14.80 6.15 24.31
N ALA A 561 -15.74 6.91 23.76
CA ALA A 561 -16.87 6.37 23.00
C ALA A 561 -16.41 5.57 21.77
N ASN A 562 -15.49 6.13 20.99
CA ASN A 562 -15.01 5.47 19.78
C ASN A 562 -14.17 4.23 20.08
N LEU A 563 -13.37 4.24 21.17
CA LEU A 563 -12.68 3.05 21.65
C LEU A 563 -13.66 1.98 22.14
N LEU A 564 -14.71 2.35 22.89
CA LEU A 564 -15.77 1.41 23.28
C LEU A 564 -16.45 0.76 22.07
N ILE A 565 -16.68 1.52 20.99
CA ILE A 565 -17.21 0.98 19.74
C ILE A 565 -16.20 0.07 19.05
N ALA A 566 -14.92 0.43 18.99
CA ALA A 566 -13.88 -0.42 18.40
C ALA A 566 -13.77 -1.77 19.12
N TYR A 567 -13.59 -1.76 20.43
CA TYR A 567 -13.45 -2.97 21.25
C TYR A 567 -14.77 -3.74 21.36
N GLY A 568 -15.90 -3.03 21.48
CA GLY A 568 -17.22 -3.65 21.58
C GLY A 568 -17.63 -4.42 20.32
N TYR A 569 -17.07 -4.09 19.16
CA TYR A 569 -17.33 -4.81 17.91
C TYR A 569 -16.18 -5.74 17.48
N ALA A 570 -15.15 -5.91 18.32
CA ALA A 570 -14.03 -6.79 18.06
C ALA A 570 -14.32 -8.27 18.39
N LYS A 571 -13.53 -9.18 17.84
CA LYS A 571 -13.43 -10.59 18.25
C LYS A 571 -12.35 -10.77 19.32
N GLY A 572 -12.38 -11.91 20.02
CA GLY A 572 -11.38 -12.26 21.06
C GLY A 572 -11.90 -12.21 22.49
N TRP A 573 -13.20 -12.03 22.70
CA TRP A 573 -13.83 -12.00 24.03
C TRP A 573 -14.03 -13.38 24.70
N GLY A 574 -13.61 -14.47 24.04
CA GLY A 574 -13.66 -15.86 24.54
C GLY A 574 -12.67 -16.12 25.68
N LYS A 575 -12.79 -17.27 26.36
CA LYS A 575 -11.91 -17.59 27.50
C LYS A 575 -10.46 -17.76 27.03
N SER A 576 -9.54 -17.04 27.67
CA SER A 576 -8.10 -17.31 27.64
C SER A 576 -7.84 -18.78 27.97
N GLN A 577 -7.01 -19.48 27.20
CA GLN A 577 -6.58 -20.85 27.51
C GLN A 577 -5.66 -20.85 28.73
N GLU A 578 -6.24 -20.73 29.93
CA GLU A 578 -5.59 -21.09 31.19
C GLU A 578 -6.58 -21.89 32.04
N SER A 579 -6.75 -23.16 31.66
CA SER A 579 -7.11 -24.30 32.51
C SER A 579 -7.69 -25.40 31.63
N ASN A 580 -6.85 -26.33 31.16
CA ASN A 580 -7.13 -27.76 30.96
C ASN A 580 -5.91 -28.40 30.28
N GLN A 581 -4.87 -28.64 31.08
CA GLN A 581 -4.09 -29.87 30.86
C GLN A 581 -4.98 -31.03 31.32
N ASN A 582 -5.09 -32.05 30.47
CA ASN A 582 -5.95 -33.25 30.53
C ASN A 582 -7.30 -33.09 29.82
N ASP A 583 -7.33 -33.27 28.50
CA ASP A 583 -7.73 -34.57 27.92
C ASP A 583 -7.49 -34.60 26.40
N THR A 584 -7.02 -35.75 25.95
CA THR A 584 -6.60 -36.12 24.58
C THR A 584 -7.75 -36.28 23.58
N ASN A 585 -7.43 -35.96 22.31
CA ASN A 585 -8.01 -36.46 21.05
C ASN A 585 -9.51 -36.30 20.75
N ASP A 586 -9.83 -35.33 19.90
CA ASP A 586 -10.51 -35.44 18.58
C ASP A 586 -10.58 -34.00 18.02
N GLY A 587 -10.18 -33.65 16.80
CA GLY A 587 -10.53 -34.28 15.53
C GLY A 587 -11.61 -33.42 14.86
N THR A 588 -11.20 -32.51 13.95
CA THR A 588 -12.02 -31.72 12.98
C THR A 588 -13.01 -30.70 13.58
N ASP A 589 -13.10 -29.43 13.16
CA ASP A 589 -13.51 -28.97 11.82
C ASP A 589 -12.89 -27.63 11.44
N THR A 590 -12.35 -27.59 10.23
CA THR A 590 -11.91 -26.38 9.52
C THR A 590 -12.82 -26.22 8.30
N GLU A 591 -13.91 -25.47 8.41
CA GLU A 591 -14.72 -25.13 7.23
C GLU A 591 -14.18 -23.85 6.58
N LEU A 592 -13.29 -24.09 5.62
CA LEU A 592 -12.90 -23.15 4.58
C LEU A 592 -13.80 -23.34 3.35
N ASP A 593 -14.10 -22.20 2.73
CA ASP A 593 -14.50 -21.96 1.34
C ASP A 593 -15.97 -22.05 0.92
N ASN A 594 -16.37 -20.99 0.20
CA ASN A 594 -16.97 -21.10 -1.13
C ASN A 594 -17.00 -19.72 -1.83
N ILE A 595 -16.05 -19.45 -2.73
CA ILE A 595 -16.17 -18.37 -3.73
C ILE A 595 -16.26 -19.04 -5.10
N ALA A 596 -17.45 -19.03 -5.68
CA ALA A 596 -17.70 -19.34 -7.07
C ALA A 596 -18.22 -18.11 -7.82
N GLU A 597 -17.77 -18.07 -9.09
CA GLU A 597 -18.19 -17.30 -10.28
C GLU A 597 -17.79 -15.82 -10.36
N GLY A 598 -17.29 -15.29 -11.47
CA GLY A 598 -17.00 -15.83 -12.81
C GLY A 598 -16.92 -14.65 -13.79
N GLU A 599 -15.95 -14.66 -14.73
CA GLU A 599 -16.08 -14.07 -16.07
C GLU A 599 -14.79 -14.32 -16.87
N THR A 600 -14.90 -15.21 -17.85
CA THR A 600 -13.98 -15.33 -18.98
C THR A 600 -14.25 -14.18 -19.95
N GLU A 601 -13.28 -13.28 -20.14
CA GLU A 601 -13.31 -12.29 -21.21
C GLU A 601 -12.91 -12.96 -22.54
N ASN A 602 -13.81 -12.88 -23.52
CA ASN A 602 -13.46 -12.91 -24.94
C ASN A 602 -13.08 -11.48 -25.37
N ASP A 603 -11.95 -11.39 -26.08
CA ASP A 603 -11.35 -10.28 -26.86
C ASP A 603 -10.75 -9.06 -26.14
#